data_AF-A0A2E2W917-F1
#
_entry.id   AF-A0A2E2W917-F1
#
_cell.length_a   1.000
_cell.length_b   1.000
_cell.length_c   1.000
_cell.angle_alpha   90.00
_cell.angle_beta   90.00
_cell.angle_gamma   90.00
#
_symmetry.space_group_name_H-M   'P 1'
#
loop_
_entity.id
_entity.type
_entity.pdbx_description
1 polymer ?
#
loop_
_entity_poly.entity_id
_entity_poly.type
_entity_poly.pdbx_seq_one_letter_code
_entity_poly.pdbx_strand_id
1 'polypeptide(L)' 'MLKRFIIPIVLFLIGIGFYILGALFKILHWGFGFRNAPNLLIIASLFQLLAISLAILKLLKIYKRKN' A
#
# COMPACT_ATOMS: atom_id res chain seq x y z
N MET A 1 -10.09 17.16 -9.62
CA MET A 1 -8.77 16.82 -9.04
C MET A 1 -8.71 15.42 -8.46
N LEU A 2 -9.67 15.00 -7.62
CA LEU A 2 -9.69 13.68 -6.97
C LEU A 2 -9.55 12.48 -7.93
N LYS A 3 -10.19 12.54 -9.12
CA LYS A 3 -10.13 11.45 -10.11
C LYS A 3 -8.71 11.06 -10.51
N ARG A 4 -7.74 11.97 -10.41
CA ARG A 4 -6.32 11.67 -10.72
C ARG A 4 -5.66 10.82 -9.63
N PHE A 5 -6.17 10.83 -8.40
CA PHE A 5 -5.62 10.09 -7.26
C PHE A 5 -6.36 8.78 -6.97
N ILE A 6 -7.44 8.47 -7.70
CA ILE A 6 -8.18 7.21 -7.51
C ILE A 6 -7.25 5.99 -7.59
N ILE A 7 -6.38 5.93 -8.60
CA ILE A 7 -5.45 4.80 -8.78
C ILE A 7 -4.51 4.62 -7.57
N PRO A 8 -3.72 5.64 -7.15
CA PRO A 8 -2.86 5.48 -5.98
C PRO A 8 -3.65 5.25 -4.68
N ILE A 9 -4.85 5.84 -4.52
CA ILE A 9 -5.68 5.60 -3.33
C ILE A 9 -6.15 4.14 -3.26
N VAL A 10 -6.65 3.58 -4.37
CA VAL A 10 -7.10 2.18 -4.41
C VAL A 10 -5.93 1.25 -4.14
N LEU A 11 -4.77 1.50 -4.74
CA LEU A 11 -3.56 0.70 -4.51
C LEU A 11 -3.10 0.77 -3.04
N PHE A 12 -3.20 1.95 -2.43
CA PHE A 12 -2.87 2.16 -1.02
C PHE A 12 -3.84 1.42 -0.09
N LEU A 13 -5.15 1.51 -0.35
CA LEU A 13 -6.18 0.83 0.45
C LEU A 13 -6.06 -0.69 0.38
N ILE A 14 -5.76 -1.23 -0.80
CA ILE A 14 -5.48 -2.67 -0.97
C ILE A 14 -4.23 -3.05 -0.17
N GLY A 15 -3.16 -2.27 -0.25
CA GLY A 15 -1.94 -2.48 0.54
C GLY A 15 -2.19 -2.45 2.05
N ILE A 16 -3.02 -1.52 2.54
CA ILE A 16 -3.47 -1.49 3.95
C ILE A 16 -4.21 -2.77 4.32
N GLY A 17 -5.15 -3.24 3.49
CA GLY A 17 -5.88 -4.47 3.75
C GLY A 17 -4.94 -5.67 3.94
N PHE A 18 -4.01 -5.87 3.01
CA PHE A 18 -3.01 -6.95 3.12
C PHE A 18 -2.06 -6.77 4.31
N TYR A 19 -1.70 -5.53 4.65
CA TYR A 19 -0.84 -5.24 5.79
C TYR A 19 -1.54 -5.59 7.11
N ILE A 20 -2.80 -5.21 7.26
CA ILE A 20 -3.61 -5.53 8.45
C ILE A 20 -3.77 -7.05 8.57
N LEU A 21 -4.05 -7.75 7.47
CA LEU A 21 -4.14 -9.21 7.46
C LEU A 21 -2.81 -9.86 7.85
N GLY A 22 -1.68 -9.41 7.29
CA GLY A 22 -0.35 -9.90 7.65
C GLY A 22 0.02 -9.65 9.11
N ALA A 23 -0.37 -8.49 9.64
CA ALA A 23 -0.15 -8.14 11.04
C ALA A 23 -1.00 -9.02 11.97
N LEU A 24 -2.28 -9.23 11.63
CA LEU A 24 -3.17 -10.14 12.36
C LEU A 24 -2.63 -11.56 12.39
N PHE A 25 -2.17 -12.09 11.25
CA PHE A 25 -1.55 -13.42 11.20
C PHE A 25 -0.30 -13.51 12.09
N LYS A 26 0.52 -12.46 12.11
CA LYS A 26 1.72 -12.41 12.97
C LYS A 26 1.36 -12.38 14.47
N ILE A 27 0.36 -11.59 14.87
CA ILE A 27 -0.05 -11.44 16.27
C ILE A 27 -0.75 -12.70 16.79
N LEU A 28 -1.67 -13.26 16.00
CA LEU A 28 -2.46 -14.43 16.38
C LEU A 28 -1.65 -15.73 16.35
N HIS A 29 -0.37 -15.67 15.94
CA HIS A 29 0.48 -16.84 15.71
C HIS A 29 -0.23 -17.90 14.84
N TRP A 30 -1.12 -17.43 13.95
CA TRP A 30 -1.98 -18.32 13.20
C TRP A 30 -1.08 -19.10 12.23
N GLY A 31 -0.91 -20.38 12.53
CA GLY A 31 0.01 -21.30 11.86
C GLY A 31 -0.46 -21.68 10.47
N PHE A 32 -0.64 -20.72 9.57
CA PHE A 32 -0.63 -20.98 8.14
C PHE A 32 0.83 -21.22 7.72
N GLY A 33 1.35 -22.41 8.03
CA GLY A 33 2.64 -22.97 7.57
C GLY A 33 3.83 -21.99 7.49
N PHE A 34 4.66 -21.99 8.55
CA PHE A 34 6.08 -21.57 8.70
C PHE A 34 6.70 -20.37 7.93
N ARG A 35 6.08 -19.72 6.94
CA ARG A 35 6.74 -18.71 6.07
C ARG A 35 5.91 -17.53 5.57
N ASN A 36 4.62 -17.40 5.89
CA ASN A 36 3.77 -16.47 5.12
C ASN A 36 3.51 -15.09 5.73
N ALA A 37 3.44 -14.93 7.06
CA ALA A 37 3.10 -13.63 7.66
C ALA A 37 4.15 -12.51 7.41
N PRO A 38 5.47 -12.74 7.57
CA PRO A 38 6.48 -11.72 7.26
C PRO A 38 6.51 -11.36 5.78
N ASN A 39 6.37 -12.36 4.90
CA ASN A 39 6.36 -12.16 3.46
C ASN A 39 5.13 -11.35 3.02
N LEU A 40 3.95 -11.63 3.58
CA LEU A 40 2.74 -10.87 3.31
C LEU A 40 2.87 -9.41 3.75
N LEU A 41 3.47 -9.16 4.93
CA LEU A 41 3.76 -7.82 5.42
C LEU A 41 4.73 -7.06 4.52
N ILE A 42 5.79 -7.71 4.04
CA ILE A 42 6.76 -7.11 3.11
C ILE A 42 6.08 -6.74 1.80
N ILE A 43 5.31 -7.67 1.20
CA ILE A 43 4.59 -7.42 -0.05
C ILE A 43 3.60 -6.27 0.12
N ALA A 44 2.80 -6.30 1.18
CA ALA A 44 1.85 -5.21 1.48
C ALA A 44 2.55 -3.85 1.64
N SER A 45 3.69 -3.83 2.32
CA SER A 45 4.48 -2.60 2.53
C SER A 45 5.06 -2.06 1.21
N LEU A 46 5.49 -2.95 0.30
CA LEU A 46 5.94 -2.56 -1.05
C LEU A 46 4.80 -1.95 -1.87
N PHE A 47 3.61 -2.53 -1.83
CA PHE A 47 2.43 -1.96 -2.50
C PHE A 47 2.07 -0.58 -1.94
N GLN A 48 2.15 -0.39 -0.62
CA GLN A 48 1.93 0.91 0.02
C GLN A 48 2.98 1.94 -0.41
N LEU A 49 4.26 1.54 -0.43
CA LEU A 49 5.35 2.41 -0.87
C LEU A 49 5.12 2.88 -2.31
N LEU A 50 4.80 1.97 -3.23
CA LEU A 50 4.50 2.30 -4.62
C LEU A 50 3.29 3.23 -4.75
N ALA A 51 2.22 2.97 -3.98
CA ALA A 51 1.03 3.81 -3.98
C ALA A 51 1.33 5.25 -3.53
N ILE A 52 2.10 5.40 -2.45
CA ILE A 52 2.53 6.70 -1.92
C ILE A 52 3.44 7.41 -2.94
N SER A 53 4.43 6.73 -3.51
CA SER A 53 5.32 7.30 -4.53
C SER A 53 4.53 7.80 -5.75
N LEU A 54 3.57 7.01 -6.25
CA LEU A 54 2.70 7.40 -7.36
C LEU A 54 1.82 8.60 -7.00
N ALA A 55 1.29 8.66 -5.77
CA ALA A 55 0.53 9.82 -5.29
C ALA A 55 1.39 11.09 -5.28
N ILE A 56 2.61 11.01 -4.73
CA ILE A 56 3.56 12.13 -4.67
C ILE A 56 3.91 12.62 -6.09
N LEU A 57 4.25 11.72 -7.01
CA LEU A 57 4.56 12.06 -8.39
C LEU A 57 3.39 12.78 -9.08
N LYS A 58 2.14 12.31 -8.87
CA LYS A 58 0.95 12.99 -9.40
C LYS A 58 0.75 14.36 -8.77
N LEU A 59 1.00 14.51 -7.47
CA LEU A 59 0.90 15.80 -6.78
C LEU A 59 1.91 16.81 -7.35
N LEU A 60 3.17 16.41 -7.49
CA LEU A 60 4.24 17.24 -8.07
C LEU A 60 3.93 17.65 -9.51
N LYS A 61 3.39 16.74 -10.33
CA LYS A 61 3.01 17.04 -11.71
C LYS A 61 1.84 18.03 -11.79
N ILE A 62 0.91 17.99 -10.84
CA ILE A 62 -0.17 18.98 -10.75
C ILE A 62 0.39 20.34 -10.34
N TYR A 63 1.28 20.37 -9.35
CA TYR A 63 1.94 21.60 -8.90
C TYR A 63 2.71 22.28 -10.04
N LYS A 64 3.57 21.53 -10.75
CA LYS A 64 4.34 22.02 -11.90
C LYS A 64 3.50 22.45 -13.11
N ARG A 65 2.25 22.02 -13.22
CA ARG A 65 1.33 22.47 -14.30
C ARG A 65 0.53 23.72 -13.92
N LYS A 66 0.48 24.04 -12.63
CA LYS A 66 -0.27 25.19 -12.12
C LYS A 66 0.60 26.45 -12.10
N ASN A 67 1.93 26.27 -12.05
CA ASN A 67 2.94 27.30 -12.22
C ASN A 67 3.49 27.29 -13.65
#